data_AF-A0A1U8B9X6-F1
#
_entry.id   AF-A0A1U8B9X6-F1
#
_cell.length_a   1.000
_cell.length_b   1.000
_cell.length_c   1.000
_cell.angle_alpha   90.00
_cell.angle_beta   90.00
_cell.angle_gamma   90.00
#
_symmetry.space_group_name_H-M   'P 1'
#
loop_
_entity.id
_entity.type
_entity.pdbx_description
1 polymer ?
#
loop_
_entity_poly.entity_id
_entity_poly.type
_entity_poly.pdbx_seq_one_letter_code
_entity_poly.pdbx_strand_id
1 'polypeptide(L)'
;CNSSLQELVEWNNRYRQKFGLVFLICASERSTPEILEELKKRYPNRPIVEFEIAAQEEMKIIELRLAKLFAAKAEVTSPMDRVRIIGEYLTVASEVHGGKASQTSARTRPPITTHVLEVSRGSPAAGIEVQLEMWDHFTFL
;
A
#
# COMPACT_ATOMS: atom_id res chain seq x y z
N CYS A 1 -10.35 -5.00 34.36
CA CYS A 1 -9.54 -6.04 35.04
C CYS A 1 -8.17 -6.11 34.36
N ASN A 2 -7.08 -5.80 35.07
CA ASN A 2 -5.72 -5.76 34.51
C ASN A 2 -5.21 -7.13 34.02
N SER A 3 -5.88 -8.21 34.39
CA SER A 3 -5.52 -9.59 34.04
C SER A 3 -5.51 -9.87 32.54
N SER A 4 -6.49 -9.36 31.77
CA SER A 4 -6.57 -9.65 30.33
C SER A 4 -5.52 -8.89 29.50
N LEU A 5 -5.15 -7.69 29.92
CA LEU A 5 -4.07 -6.93 29.30
C LEU A 5 -2.70 -7.53 29.61
N GLN A 6 -2.47 -7.98 30.85
CA GLN A 6 -1.25 -8.71 31.21
C GLN A 6 -1.09 -9.98 30.38
N GLU A 7 -2.16 -10.76 30.28
CA GLU A 7 -2.17 -11.97 29.46
C GLU A 7 -1.90 -11.64 27.98
N LEU A 8 -2.50 -10.59 27.43
CA LEU A 8 -2.24 -10.15 26.06
C LEU A 8 -0.76 -9.75 25.84
N VAL A 9 -0.11 -9.12 26.81
CA VAL A 9 1.32 -8.80 26.74
C VAL A 9 2.17 -10.07 26.70
N GLU A 10 1.87 -11.05 27.57
CA GLU A 10 2.57 -12.34 27.58
C GLU A 10 2.43 -13.08 26.25
N TRP A 11 1.21 -13.10 25.72
CA TRP A 11 0.92 -13.75 24.44
C TRP A 11 1.56 -13.04 23.24
N ASN A 12 1.62 -11.70 23.24
CA ASN A 12 2.36 -10.96 22.23
C ASN A 12 3.87 -11.27 22.26
N ASN A 13 4.45 -11.43 23.45
CA ASN A 13 5.86 -11.84 23.57
C ASN A 13 6.09 -13.23 23.00
N ARG A 14 5.22 -14.20 23.32
CA ARG A 14 5.28 -15.56 22.77
C ARG A 14 5.12 -15.55 21.24
N TYR A 15 4.16 -14.77 20.74
CA TYR A 15 3.92 -14.62 19.31
C TYR A 15 5.18 -14.10 18.60
N ARG A 16 5.80 -13.03 19.11
CA ARG A 16 7.04 -12.47 18.55
C ARG A 16 8.19 -13.47 18.57
N GLN A 17 8.34 -14.24 19.65
CA GLN A 17 9.36 -15.29 19.75
C GLN A 17 9.16 -16.41 18.72
N LYS A 18 7.91 -16.83 18.48
CA LYS A 18 7.59 -17.90 17.52
C LYS A 18 7.72 -17.46 16.06
N PHE A 19 7.16 -16.30 15.72
CA PHE A 19 6.99 -15.87 14.33
C PHE A 19 8.03 -14.85 13.85
N GLY A 20 8.80 -14.25 14.76
CA GLY A 20 9.78 -13.20 14.44
C GLY A 20 9.17 -11.83 14.11
N LEU A 21 7.85 -11.70 14.18
CA LEU A 21 7.08 -10.51 13.83
C LEU A 21 6.09 -10.15 14.95
N VAL A 22 5.60 -8.91 14.94
CA VAL A 22 4.52 -8.49 15.85
C VAL A 22 3.17 -9.07 15.39
N PHE A 23 2.26 -9.31 16.33
CA PHE A 23 0.90 -9.73 15.99
C PHE A 23 0.13 -8.57 15.33
N LEU A 24 -0.40 -8.83 14.14
CA LEU A 24 -1.19 -7.85 13.37
C LEU A 24 -2.64 -8.32 13.25
N ILE A 25 -3.55 -7.38 13.56
CA ILE A 25 -4.99 -7.53 13.45
C ILE A 25 -5.63 -6.16 13.22
N CYS A 26 -6.61 -6.08 12.33
CA CYS A 26 -7.51 -4.95 12.23
C CYS A 26 -8.43 -4.96 13.46
N ALA A 27 -8.04 -4.19 14.47
CA ALA A 27 -8.72 -4.11 15.76
C ALA A 27 -10.01 -3.28 15.73
N SER A 28 -10.43 -2.80 14.56
CA SER A 28 -11.68 -2.06 14.42
C SER A 28 -12.84 -2.91 14.91
N GLU A 29 -13.63 -2.36 15.83
CA GLU A 29 -14.79 -3.03 16.44
C GLU A 29 -14.46 -4.27 17.29
N ARG A 30 -13.18 -4.54 17.58
CA ARG A 30 -12.77 -5.67 18.43
C ARG A 30 -12.39 -5.21 19.83
N SER A 31 -12.87 -5.96 20.81
CA SER A 31 -12.50 -5.80 22.21
C SER A 31 -11.19 -6.55 22.54
N THR A 32 -10.51 -6.15 23.62
CA THR A 32 -9.29 -6.82 24.12
C THR A 32 -9.43 -8.34 24.26
N PRO A 33 -10.50 -8.91 24.86
CA PRO A 33 -10.63 -10.38 24.97
C PRO A 33 -10.78 -11.07 23.62
N GLU A 34 -11.48 -10.48 22.64
CA GLU A 34 -11.59 -11.03 21.29
C GLU A 34 -10.24 -11.02 20.55
N ILE A 35 -9.45 -9.96 20.74
CA ILE A 35 -8.09 -9.88 20.20
C ILE A 35 -7.21 -10.98 20.81
N LEU A 36 -7.31 -11.20 22.12
CA LEU A 36 -6.56 -12.24 22.82
C LEU A 36 -6.97 -13.66 22.35
N GLU A 37 -8.26 -13.89 22.15
CA GLU A 37 -8.79 -15.16 21.63
C GLU A 37 -8.26 -15.43 20.21
N GLU A 38 -8.31 -14.43 19.32
CA GLU A 38 -7.81 -14.56 17.96
C GLU A 38 -6.29 -14.82 17.94
N LEU A 39 -5.52 -14.14 18.82
CA LEU A 39 -4.09 -14.38 18.96
C LEU A 39 -3.82 -15.84 19.36
N LYS A 40 -4.50 -16.34 20.40
CA LYS A 40 -4.34 -17.74 20.86
C LYS A 40 -4.74 -18.74 19.78
N LYS A 41 -5.81 -18.47 19.03
CA LYS A 41 -6.31 -19.30 17.93
C LYS A 41 -5.34 -19.36 16.76
N ARG A 42 -4.67 -18.25 16.43
CA ARG A 42 -3.67 -18.15 15.36
C ARG A 42 -2.29 -18.64 15.78
N TYR A 43 -1.98 -18.63 17.08
CA TYR A 43 -0.70 -19.10 17.59
C TYR A 43 -0.24 -20.48 17.11
N PRO A 44 -1.08 -21.53 16.95
CA PRO A 44 -0.64 -22.83 16.41
C PRO A 44 -0.29 -22.82 14.91
N ASN A 45 -0.61 -21.76 14.16
CA ASN A 45 -0.35 -21.70 12.71
C ASN A 45 1.13 -21.92 12.36
N ARG A 46 1.35 -22.39 11.13
CA ARG A 46 2.67 -22.40 10.50
C ARG A 46 3.07 -20.95 10.17
N PRO A 47 4.35 -20.56 10.28
CA PRO A 47 4.78 -19.20 10.00
C PRO A 47 4.35 -18.65 8.63
N ILE A 48 4.36 -19.49 7.58
CA ILE A 48 3.94 -19.08 6.23
C ILE A 48 2.46 -18.69 6.17
N VAL A 49 1.58 -19.46 6.82
CA VAL A 49 0.14 -19.18 6.88
C VAL A 49 -0.11 -17.92 7.70
N GLU A 50 0.62 -17.76 8.80
CA GLU A 50 0.47 -16.59 9.67
C GLU A 50 0.95 -15.31 8.99
N PHE A 51 1.98 -15.39 8.15
CA PHE A 51 2.44 -14.28 7.33
C PHE A 51 1.38 -13.83 6.32
N GLU A 52 0.72 -14.78 5.64
CA GLU A 52 -0.40 -14.47 4.73
C GLU A 52 -1.57 -13.81 5.46
N ILE A 53 -1.93 -14.31 6.65
CA ILE A 53 -3.00 -13.71 7.48
C ILE A 53 -2.59 -12.30 7.92
N ALA A 54 -1.35 -12.10 8.37
CA ALA A 54 -0.86 -10.79 8.78
C ALA A 54 -0.93 -9.76 7.62
N ALA A 55 -0.58 -10.17 6.40
CA ALA A 55 -0.71 -9.33 5.21
C ALA A 55 -2.18 -8.96 4.92
N GLN A 56 -3.12 -9.90 5.08
CA GLN A 56 -4.55 -9.62 4.94
C GLN A 56 -5.05 -8.64 6.01
N GLU A 57 -4.61 -8.78 7.26
CA GLU A 57 -4.94 -7.84 8.34
C GLU A 57 -4.35 -6.44 8.09
N GLU A 58 -3.13 -6.37 7.57
CA GLU A 58 -2.50 -5.11 7.17
C GLU A 58 -3.28 -4.43 6.04
N MET A 59 -3.73 -5.17 5.02
CA MET A 59 -4.58 -4.64 3.96
C MET A 59 -5.87 -4.01 4.52
N LYS A 60 -6.56 -4.69 5.45
CA LYS A 60 -7.77 -4.15 6.11
C LYS A 60 -7.48 -2.83 6.85
N ILE A 61 -6.33 -2.74 7.53
CA ILE A 61 -5.91 -1.53 8.25
C ILE A 61 -5.66 -0.39 7.25
N ILE A 62 -4.99 -0.68 6.14
CA ILE A 62 -4.69 0.30 5.08
C ILE A 62 -5.99 0.81 4.45
N GLU A 63 -6.90 -0.09 4.04
CA GLU A 63 -8.19 0.27 3.46
C GLU A 63 -8.99 1.20 4.39
N LEU A 64 -9.09 0.84 5.67
CA LEU A 64 -9.80 1.67 6.65
C LEU A 64 -9.17 3.04 6.83
N ARG A 65 -7.84 3.12 6.86
CA ARG A 65 -7.11 4.39 6.99
C ARG A 65 -7.30 5.27 5.76
N LEU A 66 -7.24 4.68 4.56
CA LEU A 66 -7.50 5.39 3.30
C LEU A 66 -8.94 5.91 3.27
N ALA A 67 -9.93 5.08 3.62
CA ALA A 67 -11.32 5.49 3.68
C ALA A 67 -11.52 6.70 4.62
N LYS A 68 -10.91 6.67 5.81
CA LYS A 68 -10.92 7.79 6.77
C LYS A 68 -10.26 9.05 6.19
N LEU A 69 -9.14 8.90 5.49
CA LEU A 69 -8.43 10.03 4.86
C LEU A 69 -9.29 10.71 3.79
N PHE A 70 -9.98 9.94 2.94
CA PHE A 70 -10.83 10.49 1.90
C PHE A 70 -12.15 11.05 2.43
N ALA A 71 -12.72 10.46 3.49
CA ALA A 71 -13.86 11.03 4.19
C ALA A 71 -13.52 12.39 4.82
N ALA A 72 -12.36 12.51 5.45
CA ALA A 72 -11.89 13.78 6.04
C ALA A 72 -11.59 14.87 4.99
N LYS A 73 -11.19 14.49 3.77
CA LYS A 73 -10.91 15.44 2.66
C LYS A 73 -12.18 15.93 1.96
N ALA A 74 -13.33 15.28 2.14
CA ALA A 74 -14.58 15.66 1.49
C ALA A 74 -15.13 17.04 1.92
N GLU A 75 -14.63 17.61 3.02
CA GLU A 75 -14.97 18.98 3.41
C GLU A 75 -14.14 20.08 2.70
N VAL A 76 -13.08 19.75 1.95
CA VAL A 76 -12.11 20.75 1.42
C VAL A 76 -11.86 20.67 -0.10
N THR A 77 -12.68 19.97 -0.88
CA THR A 77 -12.60 20.11 -2.36
C THR A 77 -13.99 20.20 -2.96
N SER A 78 -14.30 21.34 -3.56
CA SER A 78 -15.48 21.50 -4.41
C SER A 78 -15.45 20.40 -5.49
N PRO A 79 -16.60 19.78 -5.84
CA PRO A 79 -16.68 18.81 -6.94
C PRO A 79 -16.02 19.31 -8.25
N MET A 80 -15.96 20.64 -8.43
CA MET A 80 -15.33 21.33 -9.55
C MET A 80 -13.80 21.14 -9.61
N ASP A 81 -13.13 20.96 -8.46
CA ASP A 81 -11.68 20.78 -8.40
C ASP A 81 -11.23 19.41 -8.92
N ARG A 82 -12.03 18.37 -8.71
CA ARG A 82 -11.71 17.00 -9.17
C ARG A 82 -11.82 16.87 -10.69
N VAL A 83 -12.85 17.49 -11.27
CA VAL A 83 -13.04 17.52 -12.74
C VAL A 83 -11.94 18.34 -13.41
N ARG A 84 -11.49 19.44 -12.79
CA ARG A 84 -10.39 20.27 -13.28
C ARG A 84 -9.06 19.52 -13.29
N ILE A 85 -8.71 18.81 -12.21
CA ILE A 85 -7.45 18.04 -12.12
C ILE A 85 -7.42 16.91 -13.16
N ILE A 86 -8.54 16.20 -13.36
CA ILE A 86 -8.63 15.14 -14.38
C ILE A 86 -8.53 15.74 -15.79
N GLY A 87 -9.22 16.86 -16.04
CA GLY A 87 -9.17 17.57 -17.31
C GLY A 87 -7.77 18.04 -17.65
N GLU A 88 -7.06 18.65 -16.69
CA GLU A 88 -5.69 19.16 -16.86
C GLU A 88 -4.70 18.05 -17.22
N TYR A 89 -4.81 16.89 -16.59
CA TYR A 89 -3.98 15.73 -16.91
C TYR A 89 -4.27 15.16 -18.31
N LEU A 90 -5.55 15.18 -18.74
CA LEU A 90 -5.97 14.69 -20.07
C LEU A 90 -5.55 15.64 -21.19
N THR A 91 -5.59 16.95 -20.95
CA THR A 91 -5.19 17.97 -21.92
C THR A 91 -3.68 18.02 -22.13
N VAL A 92 -2.89 17.83 -21.07
CA VAL A 92 -1.42 17.72 -21.18
C VAL A 92 -1.00 16.52 -22.05
N ALA A 93 -1.77 15.43 -22.07
CA ALA A 93 -1.51 14.28 -22.94
C ALA A 93 -1.82 14.56 -24.42
N SER A 94 -2.57 15.61 -24.74
CA SER A 94 -3.03 15.92 -26.10
C SER A 94 -2.21 16.99 -26.82
N GLU A 95 -1.39 17.78 -26.11
CA GLU A 95 -0.61 18.87 -26.73
C GLU A 95 0.73 18.44 -27.34
N VAL A 96 1.10 17.15 -27.27
CA VAL A 96 2.42 16.74 -27.79
C VAL A 96 2.42 16.30 -29.26
N HIS A 97 1.37 15.74 -29.86
CA HIS A 97 1.46 15.34 -31.28
C HIS A 97 0.14 15.47 -32.05
N GLY A 98 0.13 16.38 -33.01
CA GLY A 98 -0.83 16.33 -34.11
C GLY A 98 -0.58 15.11 -34.99
N GLY A 99 -1.64 14.34 -35.26
CA GLY A 99 -1.68 13.40 -36.37
C GLY A 99 -2.05 11.95 -36.04
N LYS A 100 -3.30 11.62 -36.36
CA LYS A 100 -3.91 10.30 -36.66
C LYS A 100 -4.26 9.36 -35.51
N ALA A 101 -5.55 9.02 -35.51
CA ALA A 101 -6.21 8.04 -34.67
C ALA A 101 -5.61 6.64 -34.86
N SER A 102 -5.25 6.00 -33.75
CA SER A 102 -5.19 4.54 -33.64
C SER A 102 -5.41 4.13 -32.18
N GLN A 103 -6.60 3.57 -31.96
CA GLN A 103 -7.08 2.73 -30.85
C GLN A 103 -6.16 2.60 -29.61
N THR A 104 -6.47 3.37 -28.57
CA THR A 104 -5.91 3.22 -27.22
C THR A 104 -6.60 2.07 -26.48
N SER A 105 -5.92 0.94 -26.36
CA SER A 105 -6.26 -0.08 -25.36
C SER A 105 -6.15 0.55 -23.96
N ALA A 106 -7.19 0.40 -23.13
CA ALA A 106 -7.26 0.95 -21.78
C ALA A 106 -6.18 0.32 -20.90
N ARG A 107 -5.09 1.05 -20.66
CA ARG A 107 -3.99 0.62 -19.79
C ARG A 107 -4.46 0.63 -18.34
N THR A 108 -4.53 -0.54 -17.71
CA THR A 108 -5.01 -0.72 -16.32
C THR A 108 -3.99 -0.37 -15.23
N ARG A 109 -2.76 -0.02 -15.60
CA ARG A 109 -1.70 0.37 -14.66
C ARG A 109 -1.17 1.77 -14.95
N PRO A 110 -1.02 2.64 -13.92
CA PRO A 110 -0.37 3.94 -14.07
C PRO A 110 1.00 3.82 -14.75
N PRO A 111 1.45 4.86 -15.48
CA PRO A 111 2.79 4.88 -16.06
C PRO A 111 3.88 4.89 -14.98
N ILE A 112 5.02 4.25 -15.26
CA ILE A 112 6.25 4.34 -14.44
C ILE A 112 7.08 5.49 -15.00
N THR A 113 7.52 6.43 -14.16
CA THR A 113 8.36 7.57 -14.54
C THR A 113 9.68 7.56 -13.75
N THR A 114 10.77 8.00 -14.38
CA THR A 114 12.09 8.14 -13.75
C THR A 114 12.77 9.42 -14.23
N HIS A 115 13.64 10.00 -13.40
CA HIS A 115 14.43 11.19 -13.71
C HIS A 115 15.87 10.97 -13.27
N VAL A 116 16.82 11.45 -14.07
CA VAL A 116 18.26 11.39 -13.76
C VAL A 116 18.82 12.81 -13.66
N LEU A 117 19.50 13.11 -12.54
CA LEU A 117 20.02 14.44 -12.22
C LEU A 117 21.56 14.42 -12.12
N GLU A 118 22.21 15.40 -12.75
CA GLU A 118 23.64 15.65 -12.60
C GLU A 118 23.87 16.57 -11.38
N VAL A 119 24.20 15.98 -10.22
CA VAL A 119 24.25 16.69 -8.93
C VAL A 119 25.36 17.75 -8.86
N SER A 120 26.47 17.54 -9.59
CA SER A 120 27.57 18.51 -9.67
C SER A 120 27.16 19.82 -10.34
N ARG A 121 26.18 19.78 -11.25
CA ARG A 121 25.75 20.93 -12.06
C ARG A 121 24.32 21.38 -11.76
N GLY A 122 23.56 20.59 -11.00
CA GLY A 122 22.16 20.88 -10.68
C GLY A 122 21.24 20.85 -11.90
N SER A 123 21.60 20.10 -12.95
CA SER A 123 20.88 20.05 -14.22
C SER A 123 20.41 18.63 -14.58
N PRO A 124 19.36 18.47 -15.41
CA PRO A 124 18.98 17.16 -15.93
C PRO A 124 20.16 16.48 -16.64
N ALA A 125 20.34 15.19 -16.38
CA ALA A 125 21.43 14.43 -16.97
C ALA A 125 21.08 14.01 -18.42
N ALA A 126 21.27 14.94 -19.35
CA ALA A 126 20.96 14.74 -20.76
C ALA A 126 21.87 13.67 -21.40
N GLY A 127 21.31 12.80 -22.23
CA GLY A 127 22.06 11.79 -23.00
C GLY A 127 22.42 10.51 -22.26
N ILE A 128 21.95 10.32 -21.02
CA ILE A 128 22.12 9.05 -20.29
C ILE A 128 21.11 8.02 -20.80
N GLU A 129 21.60 6.86 -21.26
CA GLU A 129 20.77 5.72 -21.62
C GLU A 129 20.20 5.05 -20.36
N VAL A 130 18.91 4.71 -20.39
CA VAL A 130 18.22 4.01 -19.31
C VAL A 130 17.56 2.77 -19.88
N GLN A 131 17.90 1.60 -19.34
CA GLN A 131 17.30 0.32 -19.68
C GLN A 131 16.34 -0.13 -18.57
N LEU A 132 15.15 -0.59 -18.96
CA LEU A 132 14.14 -1.10 -18.04
C LEU A 132 13.89 -2.57 -18.35
N GLU A 133 14.17 -3.44 -17.39
CA GLU A 133 13.96 -4.88 -17.50
C GLU A 133 12.87 -5.34 -16.52
N MET A 134 12.01 -6.24 -16.99
CA MET A 134 11.07 -6.96 -16.13
C MET A 134 11.75 -8.22 -15.62
N TRP A 135 11.73 -8.42 -14.31
CA TRP A 135 12.25 -9.62 -13.69
C TRP A 135 11.09 -10.59 -13.48
N ASP A 136 10.93 -11.53 -14.40
CA ASP A 136 10.05 -12.67 -14.22
C ASP A 136 10.81 -13.72 -13.38
N HIS A 137 10.19 -14.20 -12.30
CA HIS A 137 10.66 -15.23 -11.35
C HIS A 137 11.33 -14.75 -10.05
N PHE A 138 10.51 -14.61 -8.99
CA PHE A 138 10.91 -14.94 -7.63
C PHE A 138 10.43 -16.37 -7.32
N THR A 139 11.23 -17.37 -7.64
CA THR A 139 11.06 -18.72 -7.09
C THR A 139 11.92 -18.79 -5.83
N PHE A 140 11.32 -18.56 -4.67
CA PHE A 140 11.95 -18.82 -3.38
C PHE A 140 11.89 -20.32 -3.08
N LEU A 141 13.06 -20.96 -2.94
CA LEU A 141 13.23 -22.24 -2.24
C LEU A 141 13.39 -22.00 -0.73
#